data_AF-A0A938UPR0-F1
#
_entry.id   AF-A0A938UPR0-F1
#
_cell.length_a   1.000
_cell.length_b   1.000
_cell.length_c   1.000
_cell.angle_alpha   90.00
_cell.angle_beta   90.00
_cell.angle_gamma   90.00
#
_symmetry.space_group_name_H-M   'P 1'
#
loop_
_entity.id
_entity.type
_entity.pdbx_description
1 polymer ?
#
loop_
_entity_poly.entity_id
_entity_poly.type
_entity_poly.pdbx_seq_one_letter_code
_entity_poly.pdbx_strand_id
1 'polypeptide(L)'
;MKKLKVIGVHGLGDHRNSTWRDDWKKTLLAVFPGQTDVQLEFDFLTYDPVFESVDLSVWETMQAVWKLARSGASNALGRRRGVLGDVSDRVRWTAGYVVAWVEDEAFQRKTRALVLDRLVEFQPDLILAHSLGSLVTYDAFAHRDAARPDVAAALARARYVTLGSQLGNPFVLGNLAGGRIAPLPVKLWHHLYNENDDVFTAEIRLPGEARFRQIDTPFDIGGVADHSAVEYLRHRNAIEGVWRPAAEQRIDVRSFGASRARRESPAVLRRRGRTRQRALLVGINEYPRETDRLEGCVNDVFLISSVLQEGGFPPESIRVCLDARATAKGITERLRWLLDDPQPGDQRVFYYSGHGATIPEYGENLEPDRKTETLVPHDFDWSPEHAIVDDQIYALYSQLPYGTRFAMILDCCHSGGMHRQGGPRVRGLTPPDDVRHRELEWSRSLDMWVERGWRPLNGKFSSDPKARAAFFGQDGVSTRLGRASLVRSRPEDEYKREKRRIGSARLGPYLPLIIEACQEKQLSYEYRHGVTSYGAFTYSMCLELRARKRISFESLVKVTRARLAKLEYEQQPQILGPAEVRRSRVPWSE
;
A
#
# COMPACT_ATOMS: atom_id res chain seq x y z
N MET A 1 -44.44 5.86 7.50
CA MET A 1 -43.04 5.95 7.06
C MET A 1 -42.22 4.86 7.73
N LYS A 2 -41.38 4.13 7.00
CA LYS A 2 -40.41 3.21 7.62
C LYS A 2 -39.29 4.06 8.23
N LYS A 3 -38.91 3.79 9.49
CA LYS A 3 -37.79 4.49 10.13
C LYS A 3 -36.46 3.88 9.65
N LEU A 4 -35.44 4.70 9.44
CA LEU A 4 -34.06 4.29 9.19
C LEU A 4 -33.15 4.97 10.20
N LYS A 5 -32.48 4.16 11.01
CA LYS A 5 -31.63 4.63 12.11
C LYS A 5 -30.22 4.91 11.61
N VAL A 6 -29.77 6.14 11.75
CA VAL A 6 -28.46 6.63 11.33
C VAL A 6 -27.66 7.00 12.57
N ILE A 7 -26.50 6.37 12.75
CA ILE A 7 -25.53 6.81 13.75
C ILE A 7 -24.35 7.50 13.05
N GLY A 8 -24.02 8.71 13.50
CA GLY A 8 -22.81 9.42 13.08
C GLY A 8 -21.71 9.29 14.12
N VAL A 9 -20.50 8.97 13.65
CA VAL A 9 -19.28 8.93 14.45
C VAL A 9 -18.27 9.86 13.78
N HIS A 10 -18.06 11.03 14.36
CA HIS A 10 -17.15 12.02 13.82
C HIS A 10 -15.79 11.96 14.51
N GLY A 11 -14.73 12.34 13.80
CA GLY A 11 -13.42 12.63 14.36
C GLY A 11 -13.42 13.90 15.24
N LEU A 12 -12.22 14.45 15.46
CA LEU A 12 -12.02 15.63 16.30
C LEU A 12 -12.74 16.85 15.68
N GLY A 13 -13.62 17.45 16.45
CA GLY A 13 -14.06 18.82 16.29
C GLY A 13 -14.09 19.45 17.67
N ASP A 14 -13.67 20.70 17.80
CA ASP A 14 -13.75 21.48 19.04
C ASP A 14 -15.20 21.46 19.56
N HIS A 15 -15.44 20.57 20.53
CA HIS A 15 -16.77 20.11 20.92
C HIS A 15 -17.57 21.19 21.64
N ARG A 16 -16.92 22.30 22.00
CA ARG A 16 -17.56 23.41 22.71
C ARG A 16 -18.39 24.29 21.77
N ASN A 17 -18.12 24.30 20.45
CA ASN A 17 -18.78 25.19 19.47
C ASN A 17 -19.09 24.55 18.10
N SER A 18 -18.96 23.21 17.92
CA SER A 18 -19.09 22.60 16.59
C SER A 18 -20.54 22.33 16.16
N THR A 19 -20.93 22.75 14.95
CA THR A 19 -22.26 22.52 14.33
C THR A 19 -22.39 21.20 13.56
N TRP A 20 -21.35 20.36 13.55
CA TRP A 20 -21.23 19.23 12.61
C TRP A 20 -22.42 18.25 12.67
N ARG A 21 -22.98 18.00 13.87
CA ARG A 21 -24.13 17.09 14.06
C ARG A 21 -25.34 17.58 13.27
N ASP A 22 -25.62 18.87 13.36
CA ASP A 22 -26.74 19.51 12.69
C ASP A 22 -26.47 19.66 11.20
N ASP A 23 -25.23 19.95 10.82
CA ASP A 23 -24.82 20.02 9.42
C ASP A 23 -24.97 18.66 8.72
N TRP A 24 -24.58 17.55 9.37
CA TRP A 24 -24.76 16.20 8.84
C TRP A 24 -26.24 15.84 8.71
N LYS A 25 -27.03 16.10 9.76
CA LYS A 25 -28.49 15.90 9.75
C LYS A 25 -29.13 16.66 8.59
N LYS A 26 -28.89 17.97 8.51
CA LYS A 26 -29.45 18.84 7.47
C LYS A 26 -29.03 18.41 6.08
N THR A 27 -27.77 18.07 5.89
CA THR A 27 -27.23 17.63 4.60
C THR A 27 -27.88 16.32 4.16
N LEU A 28 -27.90 15.30 5.03
CA LEU A 28 -28.54 14.03 4.69
C LEU A 28 -30.03 14.17 4.47
N LEU A 29 -30.72 14.96 5.29
CA LEU A 29 -32.12 15.29 5.04
C LEU A 29 -32.32 16.07 3.73
N ALA A 30 -31.35 16.82 3.23
CA ALA A 30 -31.50 17.48 1.93
C ALA A 30 -31.32 16.50 0.75
N VAL A 31 -30.46 15.49 0.90
CA VAL A 31 -30.02 14.64 -0.23
C VAL A 31 -30.56 13.21 -0.22
N PHE A 32 -31.12 12.73 0.90
CA PHE A 32 -31.60 11.35 1.01
C PHE A 32 -32.89 11.16 0.20
N PRO A 33 -32.92 10.25 -0.79
CA PRO A 33 -34.09 10.07 -1.67
C PRO A 33 -35.31 9.49 -0.94
N GLY A 34 -36.53 9.78 -1.42
CA GLY A 34 -37.76 9.14 -0.94
C GLY A 34 -38.19 9.57 0.47
N GLN A 35 -37.98 10.85 0.82
CA GLN A 35 -38.27 11.39 2.15
C GLN A 35 -39.74 11.33 2.57
N THR A 36 -40.65 11.15 1.61
CA THR A 36 -42.08 10.91 1.87
C THR A 36 -42.34 9.54 2.51
N ASP A 37 -41.43 8.58 2.32
CA ASP A 37 -41.65 7.17 2.66
C ASP A 37 -40.71 6.65 3.76
N VAL A 38 -39.52 7.26 3.89
CA VAL A 38 -38.49 6.90 4.87
C VAL A 38 -38.20 8.06 5.81
N GLN A 39 -38.32 7.81 7.12
CA GLN A 39 -37.95 8.77 8.16
C GLN A 39 -36.55 8.46 8.69
N LEU A 40 -35.65 9.43 8.69
CA LEU A 40 -34.32 9.29 9.28
C LEU A 40 -34.36 9.60 10.78
N GLU A 41 -33.88 8.67 11.60
CA GLU A 41 -33.70 8.84 13.04
C GLU A 41 -32.20 8.89 13.32
N PHE A 42 -31.71 9.99 13.89
CA PHE A 42 -30.28 10.25 14.05
C PHE A 42 -29.83 10.08 15.50
N ASP A 43 -28.65 9.50 15.63
CA ASP A 43 -27.87 9.46 16.86
C ASP A 43 -26.40 9.79 16.55
N PHE A 44 -25.66 10.24 17.56
CA PHE A 44 -24.25 10.61 17.39
C PHE A 44 -23.41 10.12 18.56
N LEU A 45 -22.35 9.39 18.23
CA LEU A 45 -21.36 8.95 19.22
C LEU A 45 -20.23 9.98 19.28
N THR A 46 -19.91 10.40 20.50
CA THR A 46 -18.70 11.17 20.81
C THR A 46 -17.87 10.44 21.85
N TYR A 47 -16.56 10.59 21.75
CA TYR A 47 -15.58 9.97 22.64
C TYR A 47 -14.69 11.02 23.31
N ASP A 48 -15.08 12.29 23.26
CA ASP A 48 -14.34 13.45 23.77
C ASP A 48 -13.81 13.27 25.20
N PRO A 49 -14.55 12.70 26.18
CA PRO A 49 -14.01 12.49 27.53
C PRO A 49 -12.81 11.53 27.59
N VAL A 50 -12.66 10.65 26.59
CA VAL A 50 -11.49 9.78 26.46
C VAL A 50 -10.32 10.56 25.85
N PHE A 51 -10.60 11.48 24.93
CA PHE A 51 -9.62 12.31 24.22
C PHE A 51 -9.05 13.44 25.08
N GLU A 52 -9.86 14.06 25.95
CA GLU A 52 -9.42 15.12 26.88
C GLU A 52 -8.37 14.64 27.89
N SER A 53 -8.23 13.32 28.07
CA SER A 53 -7.18 12.72 28.91
C SER A 53 -5.81 12.60 28.23
N VAL A 54 -5.72 12.92 26.94
CA VAL A 54 -4.50 12.84 26.13
C VAL A 54 -3.97 14.25 25.90
N ASP A 55 -2.87 14.60 26.57
CA ASP A 55 -2.16 15.86 26.36
C ASP A 55 -1.13 15.67 25.22
N LEU A 56 -1.27 16.41 24.13
CA LEU A 56 -0.35 16.36 22.99
C LEU A 56 0.38 17.70 22.87
N SER A 57 1.70 17.65 23.02
CA SER A 57 2.53 18.84 22.79
C SER A 57 2.59 19.21 21.31
N VAL A 58 2.92 20.48 21.03
CA VAL A 58 3.12 20.98 19.65
C VAL A 58 4.22 20.18 18.92
N TRP A 59 5.27 19.78 19.64
CA TRP A 59 6.36 18.98 19.08
C TRP A 59 5.91 17.57 18.68
N GLU A 60 5.16 16.88 19.54
CA GLU A 60 4.60 15.55 19.24
C GLU A 60 3.63 15.61 18.06
N THR A 61 2.89 16.71 17.93
CA THR A 61 1.97 16.94 16.81
C THR A 61 2.73 17.11 15.49
N MET A 62 3.86 17.82 15.50
CA MET A 62 4.73 17.95 14.31
C MET A 62 5.35 16.60 13.92
N GLN A 63 5.81 15.81 14.90
CA GLN A 63 6.29 14.45 14.64
C GLN A 63 5.19 13.56 14.07
N ALA A 64 3.95 13.70 14.54
CA ALA A 64 2.81 12.94 14.04
C ALA A 64 2.47 13.23 12.57
N VAL A 65 2.45 14.52 12.19
CA VAL A 65 2.30 14.93 10.78
C VAL A 65 3.39 14.31 9.93
N TRP A 66 4.63 14.33 10.42
CA TRP A 66 5.76 13.77 9.71
C TRP A 66 5.62 12.26 9.50
N LYS A 67 5.24 11.50 10.55
CA LYS A 67 4.97 10.05 10.47
C LYS A 67 3.90 9.71 9.43
N LEU A 68 2.80 10.46 9.38
CA LEU A 68 1.69 10.22 8.45
C LEU A 68 1.97 10.67 7.01
N ALA A 69 2.69 11.78 6.82
CA ALA A 69 3.04 12.28 5.49
C ALA A 69 4.00 11.33 4.77
N ARG A 70 4.95 10.76 5.52
CA ARG A 70 6.02 9.91 4.98
C ARG A 70 5.57 8.50 4.62
N SER A 71 4.48 8.01 5.19
CA SER A 71 3.99 6.66 4.97
C SER A 71 3.32 6.43 3.60
N GLY A 72 3.32 7.41 2.69
CA GLY A 72 3.00 7.16 1.27
C GLY A 72 1.57 7.47 0.84
N ALA A 73 0.83 8.32 1.58
CA ALA A 73 -0.49 8.81 1.15
C ALA A 73 -0.48 10.27 0.65
N SER A 74 0.68 10.94 0.59
CA SER A 74 0.74 12.39 0.41
C SER A 74 0.88 12.82 -1.06
N ASN A 75 -0.25 12.88 -1.76
CA ASN A 75 -0.45 13.95 -2.76
C ASN A 75 -0.45 15.35 -2.09
N ALA A 76 -0.56 15.42 -0.75
CA ALA A 76 -0.69 16.62 0.07
C ALA A 76 0.54 17.55 0.11
N LEU A 77 1.74 17.09 -0.25
CA LEU A 77 2.96 17.94 -0.25
C LEU A 77 3.24 18.60 -1.60
N GLY A 78 2.52 18.21 -2.66
CA GLY A 78 2.79 18.63 -4.04
C GLY A 78 1.98 19.83 -4.55
N ARG A 79 0.99 20.33 -3.81
CA ARG A 79 0.09 21.38 -4.34
C ARG A 79 0.17 22.69 -3.54
N ARG A 80 0.79 23.67 -4.22
CA ARG A 80 0.80 25.13 -3.98
C ARG A 80 1.40 25.62 -2.65
N ARG A 81 2.61 26.16 -2.79
CA ARG A 81 3.43 26.98 -1.89
C ARG A 81 2.76 28.26 -1.32
N GLY A 82 1.43 28.36 -1.24
CA GLY A 82 0.72 29.65 -1.24
C GLY A 82 -0.31 29.97 -0.13
N VAL A 83 -0.66 29.08 0.80
CA VAL A 83 -1.64 29.40 1.87
C VAL A 83 -1.30 28.64 3.16
N LEU A 84 -0.34 29.14 3.95
CA LEU A 84 0.33 28.36 5.02
C LEU A 84 -0.12 28.64 6.47
N GLY A 85 -0.96 29.66 6.72
CA GLY A 85 -1.28 30.06 8.10
C GLY A 85 -2.29 29.16 8.80
N ASP A 86 -3.53 29.13 8.29
CA ASP A 86 -4.69 28.62 9.05
C ASP A 86 -5.01 27.14 8.75
N VAL A 87 -4.61 26.66 7.57
CA VAL A 87 -4.80 25.26 7.13
C VAL A 87 -3.86 24.29 7.87
N SER A 88 -2.72 24.79 8.35
CA SER A 88 -1.69 23.98 9.02
C SER A 88 -2.16 23.43 10.36
N ASP A 89 -2.95 24.18 11.13
CA ASP A 89 -3.18 23.84 12.55
C ASP A 89 -4.23 22.74 12.73
N ARG A 90 -5.29 22.72 11.91
CA ARG A 90 -6.29 21.65 11.94
C ARG A 90 -5.75 20.32 11.41
N VAL A 91 -4.91 20.36 10.37
CA VAL A 91 -4.21 19.17 9.83
C VAL A 91 -3.22 18.63 10.86
N ARG A 92 -2.41 19.50 11.49
CA ARG A 92 -1.53 19.14 12.61
C ARG A 92 -2.31 18.47 13.73
N TRP A 93 -3.38 19.12 14.20
CA TRP A 93 -4.22 18.60 15.28
C TRP A 93 -4.77 17.21 14.96
N THR A 94 -5.33 17.02 13.76
CA THR A 94 -5.90 15.72 13.35
C THR A 94 -4.83 14.64 13.26
N ALA A 95 -3.65 14.97 12.74
CA ALA A 95 -2.51 14.05 12.68
C ALA A 95 -2.03 13.61 14.07
N GLY A 96 -1.89 14.55 15.01
CA GLY A 96 -1.47 14.28 16.38
C GLY A 96 -2.31 13.20 17.05
N TYR A 97 -3.63 13.36 16.99
CA TYR A 97 -4.55 12.41 17.59
C TYR A 97 -4.70 11.09 16.84
N VAL A 98 -4.58 11.09 15.52
CA VAL A 98 -4.51 9.83 14.76
C VAL A 98 -3.31 9.01 15.24
N VAL A 99 -2.13 9.63 15.35
CA VAL A 99 -0.92 8.97 15.84
C VAL A 99 -1.07 8.52 17.30
N ALA A 100 -1.52 9.40 18.18
CA ALA A 100 -1.74 9.07 19.59
C ALA A 100 -2.71 7.88 19.76
N TRP A 101 -3.80 7.87 19.00
CA TRP A 101 -4.78 6.79 19.06
C TRP A 101 -4.26 5.46 18.48
N VAL A 102 -3.49 5.48 17.37
CA VAL A 102 -2.95 4.22 16.83
C VAL A 102 -1.82 3.63 17.68
N GLU A 103 -1.11 4.45 18.46
CA GLU A 103 -0.01 4.02 19.32
C GLU A 103 -0.45 3.64 20.76
N ASP A 104 -1.65 4.04 21.20
CA ASP A 104 -2.18 3.73 22.55
C ASP A 104 -3.29 2.65 22.52
N GLU A 105 -2.95 1.42 22.91
CA GLU A 105 -3.92 0.32 23.02
C GLU A 105 -5.02 0.55 24.07
N ALA A 106 -4.74 1.27 25.16
CA ALA A 106 -5.74 1.56 26.18
C ALA A 106 -6.79 2.53 25.63
N PHE A 107 -6.33 3.49 24.83
CA PHE A 107 -7.21 4.41 24.11
C PHE A 107 -8.10 3.67 23.10
N GLN A 108 -7.53 2.77 22.29
CA GLN A 108 -8.28 1.90 21.38
C GLN A 108 -9.33 1.06 22.12
N ARG A 109 -8.97 0.43 23.25
CA ARG A 109 -9.90 -0.35 24.08
C ARG A 109 -11.11 0.47 24.54
N LYS A 110 -10.89 1.67 25.08
CA LYS A 110 -11.96 2.54 25.58
C LYS A 110 -12.90 2.99 24.46
N THR A 111 -12.34 3.46 23.36
CA THR A 111 -13.13 3.92 22.19
C THR A 111 -13.90 2.78 21.54
N ARG A 112 -13.30 1.59 21.43
CA ARG A 112 -13.99 0.38 20.95
C ARG A 112 -15.19 0.02 21.82
N ALA A 113 -15.05 -0.02 23.15
CA ALA A 113 -16.15 -0.36 24.03
C ALA A 113 -17.35 0.58 23.83
N LEU A 114 -17.09 1.90 23.78
CA LEU A 114 -18.12 2.92 23.52
C LEU A 114 -18.87 2.68 22.19
N VAL A 115 -18.12 2.38 21.12
CA VAL A 115 -18.73 2.08 19.81
C VAL A 115 -19.63 0.84 19.89
N LEU A 116 -19.10 -0.25 20.42
CA LEU A 116 -19.81 -1.53 20.42
C LEU A 116 -21.06 -1.50 21.30
N ASP A 117 -21.01 -0.83 22.45
CA ASP A 117 -22.16 -0.71 23.34
C ASP A 117 -23.24 0.18 22.73
N ARG A 118 -22.85 1.28 22.07
CA ARG A 118 -23.82 2.15 21.37
C ARG A 118 -24.48 1.47 20.18
N LEU A 119 -23.75 0.60 19.46
CA LEU A 119 -24.34 -0.22 18.39
C LEU A 119 -25.44 -1.14 18.92
N VAL A 120 -25.23 -1.75 20.08
CA VAL A 120 -26.21 -2.65 20.71
C VAL A 120 -27.42 -1.87 21.19
N GLU A 121 -27.22 -0.69 21.78
CA GLU A 121 -28.30 0.13 22.31
C GLU A 121 -29.17 0.77 21.21
N PHE A 122 -28.55 1.44 20.25
CA PHE A 122 -29.28 2.20 19.22
C PHE A 122 -29.81 1.32 18.09
N GLN A 123 -29.11 0.21 17.82
CA GLN A 123 -29.43 -0.74 16.76
C GLN A 123 -29.48 -0.06 15.36
N PRO A 124 -28.38 0.56 14.88
CA PRO A 124 -28.40 1.35 13.65
C PRO A 124 -28.57 0.51 12.38
N ASP A 125 -29.06 1.19 11.34
CA ASP A 125 -29.18 0.69 9.96
C ASP A 125 -28.09 1.28 9.05
N LEU A 126 -27.65 2.49 9.37
CA LEU A 126 -26.59 3.21 8.69
C LEU A 126 -25.60 3.75 9.73
N ILE A 127 -24.32 3.46 9.53
CA ILE A 127 -23.22 3.93 10.36
C ILE A 127 -22.35 4.83 9.50
N LEU A 128 -22.24 6.10 9.86
CA LEU A 128 -21.43 7.11 9.16
C LEU A 128 -20.21 7.42 10.01
N ALA A 129 -19.03 7.16 9.49
CA ALA A 129 -17.78 7.41 10.18
C ALA A 129 -16.89 8.34 9.36
N HIS A 130 -16.42 9.43 9.99
CA HIS A 130 -15.58 10.42 9.31
C HIS A 130 -14.22 10.57 10.00
N SER A 131 -13.15 10.67 9.22
CA SER A 131 -11.80 10.91 9.73
C SER A 131 -11.41 9.85 10.77
N LEU A 132 -10.85 10.26 11.92
CA LEU A 132 -10.54 9.38 13.06
C LEU A 132 -11.71 8.48 13.49
N GLY A 133 -12.96 8.93 13.35
CA GLY A 133 -14.14 8.12 13.62
C GLY A 133 -14.18 6.85 12.78
N SER A 134 -13.61 6.87 11.56
CA SER A 134 -13.45 5.70 10.70
C SER A 134 -12.45 4.70 11.26
N LEU A 135 -11.37 5.17 11.89
CA LEU A 135 -10.37 4.29 12.52
C LEU A 135 -10.96 3.61 13.75
N VAL A 136 -11.60 4.40 14.61
CA VAL A 136 -12.25 3.95 15.84
C VAL A 136 -13.33 2.91 15.56
N THR A 137 -14.21 3.16 14.58
CA THR A 137 -15.27 2.21 14.23
C THR A 137 -14.73 0.99 13.49
N TYR A 138 -13.73 1.14 12.61
CA TYR A 138 -13.08 -0.01 11.99
C TYR A 138 -12.40 -0.93 13.01
N ASP A 139 -11.63 -0.37 13.97
CA ASP A 139 -11.07 -1.15 15.08
C ASP A 139 -12.15 -1.94 15.78
N ALA A 140 -13.22 -1.25 16.18
CA ALA A 140 -14.31 -1.88 16.90
C ALA A 140 -14.92 -3.04 16.11
N PHE A 141 -15.15 -2.89 14.81
CA PHE A 141 -15.84 -3.88 13.99
C PHE A 141 -14.94 -5.03 13.53
N ALA A 142 -13.64 -4.78 13.39
CA ALA A 142 -12.65 -5.79 13.03
C ALA A 142 -12.17 -6.58 14.25
N HIS A 143 -12.27 -6.00 15.45
CA HIS A 143 -11.84 -6.63 16.68
C HIS A 143 -12.76 -7.79 17.10
N ARG A 144 -12.21 -8.77 17.83
CA ARG A 144 -12.95 -9.96 18.31
C ARG A 144 -14.15 -9.61 19.21
N ASP A 145 -14.13 -8.45 19.85
CA ASP A 145 -15.23 -7.99 20.71
C ASP A 145 -16.51 -7.75 19.88
N ALA A 146 -16.38 -7.53 18.56
CA ALA A 146 -17.54 -7.48 17.66
C ALA A 146 -18.18 -8.85 17.37
N ALA A 147 -17.55 -9.95 17.78
CA ALA A 147 -18.11 -11.29 17.61
C ALA A 147 -19.17 -11.65 18.65
N ARG A 148 -19.46 -10.78 19.64
CA ARG A 148 -20.60 -10.95 20.54
C ARG A 148 -21.89 -11.06 19.71
N PRO A 149 -22.80 -12.01 20.00
CA PRO A 149 -23.95 -12.29 19.12
C PRO A 149 -24.85 -11.08 18.84
N ASP A 150 -25.08 -10.23 19.83
CA ASP A 150 -25.87 -8.99 19.76
C ASP A 150 -25.21 -7.93 18.86
N VAL A 151 -23.90 -7.73 19.01
CA VAL A 151 -23.10 -6.84 18.16
C VAL A 151 -23.04 -7.37 16.73
N ALA A 152 -22.75 -8.66 16.56
CA ALA A 152 -22.67 -9.29 15.25
C ALA A 152 -24.00 -9.17 14.48
N ALA A 153 -25.14 -9.36 15.16
CA ALA A 153 -26.45 -9.16 14.58
C ALA A 153 -26.68 -7.68 14.17
N ALA A 154 -26.26 -6.73 15.01
CA ALA A 154 -26.35 -5.31 14.70
C ALA A 154 -25.49 -4.91 13.48
N LEU A 155 -24.26 -5.41 13.40
CA LEU A 155 -23.35 -5.15 12.28
C LEU A 155 -23.87 -5.78 10.98
N ALA A 156 -24.33 -7.04 11.02
CA ALA A 156 -24.77 -7.78 9.84
C ALA A 156 -25.94 -7.10 9.10
N ARG A 157 -26.75 -6.28 9.79
CA ARG A 157 -27.81 -5.48 9.16
C ARG A 157 -27.36 -4.08 8.70
N ALA A 158 -26.31 -3.54 9.31
CA ALA A 158 -25.93 -2.15 9.15
C ALA A 158 -25.12 -1.93 7.86
N ARG A 159 -25.43 -0.85 7.15
CA ARG A 159 -24.56 -0.31 6.10
C ARG A 159 -23.54 0.60 6.77
N TYR A 160 -22.27 0.38 6.47
CA TYR A 160 -21.17 1.19 7.02
C TYR A 160 -20.64 2.11 5.93
N VAL A 161 -20.44 3.38 6.25
CA VAL A 161 -19.91 4.39 5.34
C VAL A 161 -18.75 5.11 6.01
N THR A 162 -17.55 4.95 5.48
CA THR A 162 -16.38 5.74 5.87
C THR A 162 -16.18 6.88 4.90
N LEU A 163 -15.81 8.06 5.39
CA LEU A 163 -15.50 9.23 4.57
C LEU A 163 -14.32 10.00 5.17
N GLY A 164 -13.47 10.58 4.32
CA GLY A 164 -12.24 11.24 4.78
C GLY A 164 -11.37 10.31 5.63
N SER A 165 -11.30 9.02 5.32
CA SER A 165 -10.66 8.03 6.20
C SER A 165 -9.17 7.86 5.93
N GLN A 166 -8.37 7.79 7.01
CA GLN A 166 -6.95 7.46 6.96
C GLN A 166 -6.65 5.95 6.98
N LEU A 167 -7.67 5.08 6.92
CA LEU A 167 -7.49 3.62 7.05
C LEU A 167 -6.53 3.02 6.03
N GLY A 168 -6.49 3.55 4.81
CA GLY A 168 -5.57 3.08 3.76
C GLY A 168 -4.11 3.52 3.95
N ASN A 169 -3.83 4.44 4.87
CA ASN A 169 -2.49 4.98 5.08
C ASN A 169 -1.56 3.88 5.67
N PRO A 170 -0.39 3.61 5.07
CA PRO A 170 0.50 2.52 5.53
C PRO A 170 0.94 2.61 7.00
N PHE A 171 1.14 3.80 7.56
CA PHE A 171 1.45 3.98 8.99
C PHE A 171 0.27 3.55 9.87
N VAL A 172 -0.94 3.99 9.51
CA VAL A 172 -2.17 3.59 10.22
C VAL A 172 -2.37 2.07 10.12
N LEU A 173 -2.17 1.49 8.93
CA LEU A 173 -2.32 0.05 8.71
C LEU A 173 -1.36 -0.79 9.53
N GLY A 174 -0.10 -0.38 9.61
CA GLY A 174 0.92 -1.10 10.38
C GLY A 174 0.54 -1.22 11.87
N ASN A 175 0.00 -0.14 12.42
CA ASN A 175 -0.36 -0.06 13.84
C ASN A 175 -1.75 -0.64 14.15
N LEU A 176 -2.75 -0.45 13.28
CA LEU A 176 -4.13 -0.85 13.56
C LEU A 176 -4.47 -2.27 13.11
N ALA A 177 -4.05 -2.64 11.89
CA ALA A 177 -4.52 -3.86 11.22
C ALA A 177 -3.41 -4.88 10.97
N GLY A 178 -2.25 -4.71 11.61
CA GLY A 178 -1.07 -5.53 11.36
C GLY A 178 -0.64 -5.51 9.89
N GLY A 179 -0.90 -4.39 9.22
CA GLY A 179 -0.58 -4.15 7.81
C GLY A 179 -1.56 -4.69 6.78
N ARG A 180 -2.75 -5.17 7.19
CA ARG A 180 -3.77 -5.63 6.23
C ARG A 180 -5.19 -5.32 6.70
N ILE A 181 -5.98 -4.68 5.84
CA ILE A 181 -7.40 -4.41 6.11
C ILE A 181 -8.18 -5.72 6.01
N ALA A 182 -8.92 -6.04 7.05
CA ALA A 182 -9.82 -7.17 7.11
C ALA A 182 -11.21 -6.78 6.59
N PRO A 183 -11.88 -7.65 5.81
CA PRO A 183 -13.28 -7.49 5.53
C PRO A 183 -14.11 -7.44 6.81
N LEU A 184 -15.06 -6.51 6.86
CA LEU A 184 -15.92 -6.31 8.03
C LEU A 184 -17.21 -7.15 7.94
N PRO A 185 -17.78 -7.60 9.07
CA PRO A 185 -19.02 -8.36 9.13
C PRO A 185 -20.27 -7.46 9.02
N VAL A 186 -20.20 -6.41 8.21
CA VAL A 186 -21.32 -5.48 7.96
C VAL A 186 -22.12 -5.90 6.73
N LYS A 187 -23.35 -5.37 6.58
CA LYS A 187 -24.17 -5.64 5.38
C LYS A 187 -23.45 -5.24 4.10
N LEU A 188 -22.89 -4.03 4.10
CA LEU A 188 -22.10 -3.46 3.01
C LEU A 188 -21.31 -2.26 3.54
N TRP A 189 -20.01 -2.22 3.25
CA TRP A 189 -19.12 -1.11 3.56
C TRP A 189 -18.89 -0.25 2.30
N HIS A 190 -19.22 1.04 2.39
CA HIS A 190 -18.85 2.04 1.39
C HIS A 190 -17.71 2.90 1.94
N HIS A 191 -16.69 3.13 1.13
CA HIS A 191 -15.64 4.08 1.44
C HIS A 191 -15.71 5.23 0.44
N LEU A 192 -16.06 6.42 0.90
CA LEU A 192 -16.06 7.63 0.09
C LEU A 192 -14.65 8.22 0.11
N TYR A 193 -14.03 8.33 -1.07
CA TYR A 193 -12.63 8.73 -1.21
C TYR A 193 -12.50 9.99 -2.07
N ASN A 194 -11.83 11.03 -1.56
CA ASN A 194 -11.45 12.21 -2.33
C ASN A 194 -9.92 12.24 -2.44
N GLU A 195 -9.39 12.21 -3.67
CA GLU A 195 -7.95 12.27 -3.91
C GLU A 195 -7.31 13.62 -3.56
N ASN A 196 -8.12 14.67 -3.40
CA ASN A 196 -7.67 16.01 -3.02
C ASN A 196 -7.72 16.25 -1.50
N ASP A 197 -8.25 15.32 -0.69
CA ASP A 197 -8.37 15.49 0.75
C ASP A 197 -7.00 15.35 1.46
N ASP A 198 -6.50 16.48 1.96
CA ASP A 198 -5.15 16.66 2.46
C ASP A 198 -4.92 16.10 3.88
N VAL A 199 -5.96 15.56 4.55
CA VAL A 199 -5.85 15.02 5.91
C VAL A 199 -5.48 13.54 5.90
N PHE A 200 -4.45 13.22 5.11
CA PHE A 200 -3.83 11.90 4.97
C PHE A 200 -4.81 10.79 4.58
N THR A 201 -5.85 11.14 3.83
CA THR A 201 -6.80 10.16 3.33
C THR A 201 -6.13 9.24 2.32
N ALA A 202 -6.59 7.99 2.27
CA ALA A 202 -5.99 6.98 1.42
C ALA A 202 -7.04 6.05 0.86
N GLU A 203 -6.84 5.63 -0.40
CA GLU A 203 -7.65 4.60 -1.02
C GLU A 203 -7.65 3.31 -0.18
N ILE A 204 -8.79 2.63 -0.18
CA ILE A 204 -8.93 1.30 0.41
C ILE A 204 -9.23 0.32 -0.72
N ARG A 205 -8.28 -0.59 -0.96
CA ARG A 205 -8.45 -1.65 -1.96
C ARG A 205 -8.70 -2.98 -1.26
N LEU A 206 -9.90 -3.53 -1.44
CA LEU A 206 -10.25 -4.89 -1.01
C LEU A 206 -10.72 -5.74 -2.20
N PRO A 207 -9.81 -6.18 -3.09
CA PRO A 207 -10.18 -6.90 -4.30
C PRO A 207 -10.94 -8.19 -3.99
N GLY A 208 -12.02 -8.44 -4.72
CA GLY A 208 -12.87 -9.62 -4.54
C GLY A 208 -13.78 -9.63 -3.30
N GLU A 209 -13.78 -8.58 -2.47
CA GLU A 209 -14.70 -8.47 -1.33
C GLU A 209 -16.06 -7.91 -1.76
N ALA A 210 -17.09 -8.77 -1.79
CA ALA A 210 -18.42 -8.40 -2.25
C ALA A 210 -19.14 -7.39 -1.33
N ARG A 211 -18.75 -7.32 -0.05
CA ARG A 211 -19.32 -6.40 0.95
C ARG A 211 -18.51 -5.12 1.11
N PHE A 212 -17.67 -4.77 0.14
CA PHE A 212 -16.92 -3.52 0.13
C PHE A 212 -17.07 -2.79 -1.21
N ARG A 213 -17.18 -1.47 -1.18
CA ARG A 213 -17.16 -0.59 -2.36
C ARG A 213 -16.45 0.72 -2.03
N GLN A 214 -15.42 1.07 -2.78
CA GLN A 214 -14.94 2.45 -2.81
C GLN A 214 -15.78 3.25 -3.81
N ILE A 215 -16.11 4.50 -3.46
CA ILE A 215 -16.79 5.47 -4.33
C ILE A 215 -15.93 6.73 -4.33
N ASP A 216 -15.43 7.09 -5.50
CA ASP A 216 -14.66 8.32 -5.65
C ASP A 216 -15.61 9.53 -5.59
N THR A 217 -15.28 10.47 -4.72
CA THR A 217 -16.03 11.70 -4.43
C THR A 217 -15.09 12.90 -4.53
N PRO A 218 -14.57 13.22 -5.73
CA PRO A 218 -13.63 14.32 -5.89
C PRO A 218 -14.30 15.66 -5.66
N PHE A 219 -13.72 16.48 -4.80
CA PHE A 219 -14.06 17.89 -4.67
C PHE A 219 -12.80 18.69 -4.27
N ASP A 220 -12.82 19.98 -4.60
CA ASP A 220 -11.78 20.96 -4.28
C ASP A 220 -12.53 22.23 -3.84
N ILE A 221 -12.62 22.41 -2.52
CA ILE A 221 -13.21 23.56 -1.87
C ILE A 221 -12.06 24.47 -1.44
N GLY A 222 -11.96 25.67 -2.03
CA GLY A 222 -10.99 26.66 -1.55
C GLY A 222 -11.16 26.92 -0.05
N GLY A 223 -10.24 26.42 0.78
CA GLY A 223 -10.39 26.39 2.24
C GLY A 223 -9.79 25.15 2.92
N VAL A 224 -10.50 24.58 3.90
CA VAL A 224 -10.03 23.60 4.90
C VAL A 224 -9.68 22.24 4.28
N ALA A 225 -8.46 22.09 3.75
CA ALA A 225 -7.78 20.81 3.48
C ALA A 225 -8.61 19.75 2.71
N ASP A 226 -9.66 20.17 1.98
CA ASP A 226 -10.66 19.30 1.34
C ASP A 226 -11.23 18.17 2.22
N HIS A 227 -11.32 18.41 3.53
CA HIS A 227 -11.69 17.40 4.54
C HIS A 227 -13.06 17.64 5.18
N SER A 228 -14.07 17.86 4.32
CA SER A 228 -15.43 18.20 4.75
C SER A 228 -16.38 17.03 4.60
N ALA A 229 -16.86 16.51 5.73
CA ALA A 229 -17.89 15.48 5.75
C ALA A 229 -19.17 15.87 4.99
N VAL A 230 -19.56 17.15 5.04
CA VAL A 230 -20.74 17.66 4.33
C VAL A 230 -20.56 17.51 2.81
N GLU A 231 -19.37 17.81 2.29
CA GLU A 231 -19.06 17.66 0.86
C GLU A 231 -19.14 16.20 0.43
N TYR A 232 -18.55 15.29 1.21
CA TYR A 232 -18.67 13.85 0.97
C TYR A 232 -20.13 13.38 0.94
N LEU A 233 -20.93 13.77 1.94
CA LEU A 233 -22.32 13.34 2.07
C LEU A 233 -23.21 13.85 0.93
N ARG A 234 -23.01 15.11 0.49
CA ARG A 234 -23.81 15.72 -0.59
C ARG A 234 -23.30 15.41 -1.99
N HIS A 235 -22.14 14.78 -2.12
CA HIS A 235 -21.55 14.48 -3.42
C HIS A 235 -22.47 13.59 -4.26
N ARG A 236 -22.61 13.89 -5.56
CA ARG A 236 -23.50 13.17 -6.48
C ARG A 236 -23.26 11.65 -6.46
N ASN A 237 -22.00 11.22 -6.42
CA ASN A 237 -21.65 9.80 -6.39
C ASN A 237 -22.05 9.12 -5.07
N ALA A 238 -22.05 9.84 -3.95
CA ALA A 238 -22.55 9.31 -2.68
C ALA A 238 -24.08 9.15 -2.70
N ILE A 239 -24.79 10.12 -3.29
CA ILE A 239 -26.24 10.06 -3.49
C ILE A 239 -26.64 8.83 -4.32
N GLU A 240 -26.03 8.67 -5.50
CA GLU A 240 -26.36 7.56 -6.41
C GLU A 240 -25.82 6.21 -5.93
N GLY A 241 -24.62 6.18 -5.33
CA GLY A 241 -23.94 4.95 -4.94
C GLY A 241 -24.32 4.43 -3.56
N VAL A 242 -24.77 5.29 -2.64
CA VAL A 242 -25.04 4.93 -1.23
C VAL A 242 -26.48 5.22 -0.83
N TRP A 243 -26.93 6.47 -0.97
CA TRP A 243 -28.21 6.91 -0.37
C TRP A 243 -29.43 6.36 -1.12
N ARG A 244 -29.45 6.47 -2.46
CA ARG A 244 -30.54 5.92 -3.29
C ARG A 244 -30.71 4.40 -3.07
N PRO A 245 -29.64 3.57 -3.15
CA PRO A 245 -29.77 2.14 -2.84
C PRO A 245 -30.19 1.83 -1.39
N ALA A 246 -29.83 2.68 -0.42
CA ALA A 246 -30.25 2.51 0.96
C ALA A 246 -31.76 2.79 1.15
N ALA A 247 -32.28 3.82 0.47
CA ALA A 247 -33.70 4.17 0.47
C ALA A 247 -34.56 3.10 -0.24
N GLU A 248 -34.15 2.66 -1.43
CA GLU A 248 -34.88 1.66 -2.23
C GLU A 248 -35.00 0.30 -1.53
N GLN A 249 -33.98 -0.11 -0.77
CA GLN A 249 -34.03 -1.37 -0.01
C GLN A 249 -34.99 -1.31 1.19
N ARG A 250 -35.39 -0.12 1.63
CA ARG A 250 -36.36 0.07 2.72
C ARG A 250 -37.78 0.07 2.21
N ILE A 251 -38.02 0.75 1.10
CA ILE A 251 -39.34 0.83 0.48
C ILE A 251 -39.56 -0.53 -0.20
N ASP A 252 -40.41 -1.39 0.37
CA ASP A 252 -40.78 -2.65 -0.28
C ASP A 252 -41.47 -2.31 -1.60
N VAL A 253 -40.71 -2.20 -2.70
CA VAL A 253 -41.29 -2.11 -4.04
C VAL A 253 -41.75 -3.51 -4.43
N ARG A 254 -42.82 -3.96 -3.78
CA ARG A 254 -43.73 -4.96 -4.32
C ARG A 254 -44.80 -4.21 -5.12
N SER A 255 -44.48 -3.83 -6.35
CA SER A 255 -45.46 -3.48 -7.38
C SER A 255 -44.89 -3.86 -8.75
N PHE A 256 -45.41 -4.95 -9.31
CA PHE A 256 -46.44 -4.96 -10.37
C PHE A 256 -45.93 -4.38 -11.70
N GLY A 257 -45.70 -5.28 -12.66
CA GLY A 257 -45.82 -4.97 -14.09
C GLY A 257 -44.91 -3.89 -14.65
N ALA A 258 -43.59 -4.04 -14.54
CA ALA A 258 -42.67 -3.41 -15.47
C ALA A 258 -41.65 -4.45 -15.90
N SER A 259 -41.56 -4.63 -17.22
CA SER A 259 -40.61 -5.49 -17.93
C SER A 259 -39.29 -5.64 -17.18
N ARG A 260 -38.81 -6.89 -17.08
CA ARG A 260 -37.38 -7.21 -16.93
C ARG A 260 -36.62 -6.56 -18.10
N ALA A 261 -36.50 -5.24 -18.12
CA ALA A 261 -35.35 -4.60 -18.72
C ALA A 261 -34.21 -5.09 -17.85
N ARG A 262 -33.50 -6.07 -18.41
CA ARG A 262 -32.19 -6.53 -17.99
C ARG A 262 -31.32 -5.26 -17.89
N ARG A 263 -31.41 -4.53 -16.77
CA ARG A 263 -30.28 -3.74 -16.30
C ARG A 263 -29.28 -4.82 -15.95
N GLU A 264 -28.50 -5.14 -16.97
CA GLU A 264 -27.14 -5.54 -16.76
C GLU A 264 -26.57 -4.47 -15.81
N SER A 265 -26.66 -4.73 -14.51
CA SER A 265 -25.46 -4.67 -13.71
C SER A 265 -24.36 -5.18 -14.62
N PRO A 266 -23.14 -4.60 -14.64
CA PRO A 266 -22.03 -5.48 -14.84
C PRO A 266 -22.20 -6.48 -13.71
N ALA A 267 -22.87 -7.60 -14.01
CA ALA A 267 -22.51 -8.85 -13.47
C ALA A 267 -21.00 -8.77 -13.65
N VAL A 268 -20.31 -8.64 -12.51
CA VAL A 268 -19.20 -9.54 -12.28
C VAL A 268 -19.78 -10.90 -12.65
N LEU A 269 -19.79 -11.19 -13.95
CA LEU A 269 -19.77 -12.50 -14.51
C LEU A 269 -18.63 -13.06 -13.70
N ARG A 270 -18.97 -13.83 -12.67
CA ARG A 270 -18.09 -14.86 -12.16
C ARG A 270 -17.88 -15.71 -13.39
N ARG A 271 -16.98 -15.26 -14.28
CA ARG A 271 -16.28 -16.10 -15.21
C ARG A 271 -15.65 -17.08 -14.24
N ARG A 272 -16.30 -18.22 -14.03
CA ARG A 272 -15.58 -19.47 -13.83
C ARG A 272 -14.72 -19.58 -15.08
N GLY A 273 -13.59 -18.92 -15.08
CA GLY A 273 -12.97 -18.55 -16.34
C GLY A 273 -11.55 -18.15 -16.08
N ARG A 274 -10.67 -19.10 -16.42
CA ARG A 274 -9.25 -18.96 -16.72
C ARG A 274 -8.48 -17.99 -15.82
N THR A 275 -7.54 -18.53 -15.05
CA THR A 275 -6.43 -17.81 -14.42
C THR A 275 -6.02 -16.62 -15.29
N ARG A 276 -6.25 -15.38 -14.82
CA ARG A 276 -5.85 -14.20 -15.60
C ARG A 276 -4.37 -13.96 -15.35
N GLN A 277 -3.61 -13.96 -16.43
CA GLN A 277 -2.21 -13.61 -16.45
C GLN A 277 -2.08 -12.13 -16.82
N ARG A 278 -1.22 -11.40 -16.14
CA ARG A 278 -0.75 -10.07 -16.57
C ARG A 278 0.72 -9.93 -16.23
N ALA A 279 1.49 -9.33 -17.11
CA ALA A 279 2.89 -9.01 -16.87
C ALA A 279 3.18 -7.55 -17.21
N LEU A 280 4.00 -6.91 -16.38
CA LEU A 280 4.64 -5.62 -16.67
C LEU A 280 6.14 -5.84 -16.73
N LEU A 281 6.74 -5.51 -17.87
CA LEU A 281 8.17 -5.63 -18.11
C LEU A 281 8.75 -4.22 -18.34
N VAL A 282 9.72 -3.82 -17.53
CA VAL A 282 10.36 -2.52 -17.58
C VAL A 282 11.85 -2.70 -17.89
N GLY A 283 12.35 -1.95 -18.88
CA GLY A 283 13.75 -2.02 -19.32
C GLY A 283 14.24 -0.63 -19.70
N ILE A 284 15.36 -0.19 -19.13
CA ILE A 284 15.89 1.16 -19.37
C ILE A 284 17.37 1.07 -19.71
N ASN A 285 17.70 1.44 -20.94
CA ASN A 285 19.06 1.59 -21.46
C ASN A 285 19.45 3.06 -21.55
N GLU A 286 18.55 3.87 -22.12
CA GLU A 286 18.82 5.26 -22.49
C GLU A 286 18.59 6.22 -21.32
N TYR A 287 19.43 6.16 -20.29
CA TYR A 287 19.42 7.17 -19.24
C TYR A 287 19.90 8.54 -19.80
N PRO A 288 19.37 9.67 -19.28
CA PRO A 288 19.70 11.00 -19.79
C PRO A 288 21.20 11.33 -19.74
N ARG A 289 21.90 10.87 -18.70
CA ARG A 289 23.35 10.99 -18.57
C ARG A 289 24.03 9.85 -19.32
N GLU A 290 24.95 10.19 -20.22
CA GLU A 290 25.66 9.22 -21.06
C GLU A 290 26.45 8.19 -20.22
N THR A 291 27.02 8.61 -19.09
CA THR A 291 27.74 7.75 -18.14
C THR A 291 26.86 6.68 -17.51
N ASP A 292 25.55 6.92 -17.47
CA ASP A 292 24.57 6.06 -16.81
C ASP A 292 23.86 5.15 -17.83
N ARG A 293 24.24 5.18 -19.12
CA ARG A 293 23.59 4.35 -20.13
C ARG A 293 23.95 2.87 -19.99
N LEU A 294 22.96 2.02 -20.22
CA LEU A 294 23.07 0.55 -20.27
C LEU A 294 22.76 0.05 -21.68
N GLU A 295 23.07 -1.21 -21.98
CA GLU A 295 22.89 -1.79 -23.32
C GLU A 295 21.95 -3.01 -23.34
N GLY A 296 21.80 -3.71 -22.21
CA GLY A 296 21.15 -5.01 -22.15
C GLY A 296 19.73 -5.03 -21.58
N CYS A 297 19.24 -3.93 -20.99
CA CYS A 297 17.96 -3.94 -20.27
C CYS A 297 16.75 -4.09 -21.19
N VAL A 298 16.78 -3.49 -22.38
CA VAL A 298 15.73 -3.66 -23.39
C VAL A 298 15.73 -5.10 -23.93
N ASN A 299 16.91 -5.67 -24.18
CA ASN A 299 17.04 -7.06 -24.66
C ASN A 299 16.56 -8.07 -23.60
N ASP A 300 16.83 -7.80 -22.33
CA ASP A 300 16.31 -8.57 -21.21
C ASP A 300 14.78 -8.59 -21.16
N VAL A 301 14.13 -7.44 -21.38
CA VAL A 301 12.67 -7.35 -21.44
C VAL A 301 12.12 -8.25 -22.55
N PHE A 302 12.73 -8.24 -23.73
CA PHE A 302 12.29 -9.11 -24.82
C PHE A 302 12.53 -10.59 -24.53
N LEU A 303 13.65 -10.92 -23.89
CA LEU A 303 13.95 -12.28 -23.45
C LEU A 303 12.91 -12.79 -22.44
N ILE A 304 12.60 -12.01 -21.40
CA ILE A 304 11.58 -12.36 -20.42
C ILE A 304 10.19 -12.44 -21.07
N SER A 305 9.86 -11.53 -21.98
CA SER A 305 8.60 -11.58 -22.72
C SER A 305 8.45 -12.89 -23.49
N SER A 306 9.51 -13.34 -24.17
CA SER A 306 9.50 -14.62 -24.89
C SER A 306 9.30 -15.81 -23.95
N VAL A 307 9.99 -15.84 -22.81
CA VAL A 307 9.84 -16.89 -21.79
C VAL A 307 8.44 -16.93 -21.19
N LEU A 308 7.81 -15.77 -20.94
CA LEU A 308 6.45 -15.71 -20.42
C LEU A 308 5.44 -16.21 -21.45
N GLN A 309 5.60 -15.85 -22.72
CA GLN A 309 4.74 -16.32 -23.81
C GLN A 309 4.90 -17.82 -24.05
N GLU A 310 6.12 -18.35 -24.02
CA GLU A 310 6.40 -19.80 -24.02
C GLU A 310 5.67 -20.51 -22.87
N GLY A 311 5.60 -19.87 -21.71
CA GLY A 311 4.84 -20.34 -20.54
C GLY A 311 3.34 -20.03 -20.56
N GLY A 312 2.79 -19.60 -21.69
CA GLY A 312 1.35 -19.44 -21.92
C GLY A 312 0.76 -18.08 -21.58
N PHE A 313 1.57 -17.06 -21.23
CA PHE A 313 1.05 -15.69 -21.10
C PHE A 313 0.60 -15.17 -22.48
N PRO A 314 -0.67 -14.74 -22.64
CA PRO A 314 -1.11 -14.13 -23.88
C PRO A 314 -0.33 -12.83 -24.14
N PRO A 315 0.11 -12.55 -25.38
CA PRO A 315 0.87 -11.33 -25.70
C PRO A 315 0.14 -10.04 -25.27
N GLU A 316 -1.18 -9.99 -25.42
CA GLU A 316 -2.04 -8.86 -25.02
C GLU A 316 -2.08 -8.63 -23.50
N SER A 317 -1.65 -9.63 -22.73
CA SER A 317 -1.55 -9.56 -21.27
C SER A 317 -0.19 -9.07 -20.77
N ILE A 318 0.75 -8.79 -21.67
CA ILE A 318 2.09 -8.31 -21.35
C ILE A 318 2.20 -6.84 -21.76
N ARG A 319 2.43 -5.95 -20.79
CA ARG A 319 2.77 -4.55 -21.04
C ARG A 319 4.27 -4.33 -20.87
N VAL A 320 4.84 -3.58 -21.80
CA VAL A 320 6.25 -3.22 -21.82
C VAL A 320 6.39 -1.71 -21.61
N CYS A 321 7.37 -1.30 -20.81
CA CYS A 321 7.74 0.10 -20.57
C CYS A 321 9.24 0.27 -20.77
N LEU A 322 9.66 1.04 -21.78
CA LEU A 322 11.06 1.16 -22.16
C LEU A 322 11.54 2.60 -22.14
N ASP A 323 12.79 2.80 -21.72
CA ASP A 323 13.58 4.03 -21.88
C ASP A 323 12.80 5.29 -21.49
N ALA A 324 12.71 6.29 -22.37
CA ALA A 324 12.02 7.57 -22.12
C ALA A 324 10.54 7.43 -21.69
N ARG A 325 9.90 6.27 -21.87
CA ARG A 325 8.54 6.01 -21.37
C ARG A 325 8.52 5.45 -19.95
N ALA A 326 9.64 4.90 -19.48
CA ALA A 326 9.83 4.35 -18.15
C ALA A 326 10.16 5.47 -17.13
N THR A 327 9.35 6.52 -17.15
CA THR A 327 9.35 7.56 -16.12
C THR A 327 8.71 7.05 -14.83
N ALA A 328 8.91 7.72 -13.69
CA ALA A 328 8.31 7.35 -12.42
C ALA A 328 6.78 7.24 -12.53
N LYS A 329 6.17 8.22 -13.20
CA LYS A 329 4.73 8.21 -13.54
C LYS A 329 4.37 7.05 -14.48
N GLY A 330 5.14 6.86 -15.55
CA GLY A 330 4.88 5.82 -16.57
C GLY A 330 4.95 4.40 -16.01
N ILE A 331 5.87 4.14 -15.08
CA ILE A 331 5.98 2.87 -14.35
C ILE A 331 4.81 2.71 -13.38
N THR A 332 4.52 3.74 -12.57
CA THR A 332 3.45 3.71 -11.56
C THR A 332 2.07 3.45 -12.18
N GLU A 333 1.73 4.09 -13.30
CA GLU A 333 0.47 3.86 -14.01
C GLU A 333 0.33 2.40 -14.48
N ARG A 334 1.43 1.78 -14.90
CA ARG A 334 1.43 0.39 -15.35
C ARG A 334 1.42 -0.60 -14.19
N LEU A 335 2.05 -0.26 -13.07
CA LEU A 335 1.93 -1.04 -11.82
C LEU A 335 0.48 -1.06 -11.33
N ARG A 336 -0.22 0.09 -11.38
CA ARG A 336 -1.66 0.17 -11.07
C ARG A 336 -2.46 -0.77 -11.96
N TRP A 337 -2.23 -0.76 -13.28
CA TRP A 337 -2.88 -1.71 -14.19
C TRP A 337 -2.55 -3.18 -13.90
N LEU A 338 -1.29 -3.49 -13.55
CA LEU A 338 -0.85 -4.85 -13.26
C LEU A 338 -1.62 -5.39 -12.06
N LEU A 339 -1.74 -4.59 -11.01
CA LEU A 339 -2.28 -4.97 -9.71
C LEU A 339 -3.77 -4.63 -9.54
N ASP A 340 -4.43 -4.25 -10.63
CA ASP A 340 -5.86 -3.93 -10.64
C ASP A 340 -6.75 -5.18 -10.55
N ASP A 341 -7.76 -5.09 -9.67
CA ASP A 341 -8.77 -6.11 -9.32
C ASP A 341 -8.32 -7.58 -9.52
N PRO A 342 -7.26 -8.05 -8.84
CA PRO A 342 -6.86 -9.45 -8.95
C PRO A 342 -7.87 -10.35 -8.24
N GLN A 343 -8.12 -11.51 -8.84
CA GLN A 343 -8.93 -12.56 -8.25
C GLN A 343 -8.03 -13.66 -7.69
N PRO A 344 -8.45 -14.41 -6.66
CA PRO A 344 -7.70 -15.57 -6.19
C PRO A 344 -7.35 -16.53 -7.35
N GLY A 345 -6.07 -16.91 -7.45
CA GLY A 345 -5.54 -17.75 -8.53
C GLY A 345 -4.91 -16.99 -9.70
N ASP A 346 -5.19 -15.69 -9.84
CA ASP A 346 -4.59 -14.83 -10.87
C ASP A 346 -3.05 -14.81 -10.76
N GLN A 347 -2.39 -14.70 -11.91
CA GLN A 347 -0.93 -14.61 -12.03
C GLN A 347 -0.51 -13.21 -12.44
N ARG A 348 0.45 -12.65 -11.71
CA ARG A 348 1.03 -11.32 -11.95
C ARG A 348 2.54 -11.42 -11.97
N VAL A 349 3.17 -10.78 -12.96
CA VAL A 349 4.62 -10.68 -13.07
C VAL A 349 5.01 -9.23 -13.22
N PHE A 350 5.89 -8.75 -12.35
CA PHE A 350 6.61 -7.50 -12.52
C PHE A 350 8.08 -7.83 -12.76
N TYR A 351 8.61 -7.40 -13.89
CA TYR A 351 10.02 -7.54 -14.24
C TYR A 351 10.62 -6.15 -14.43
N TYR A 352 11.77 -5.90 -13.81
CA TYR A 352 12.53 -4.66 -13.96
C TYR A 352 13.98 -4.96 -14.30
N SER A 353 14.51 -4.31 -15.34
CA SER A 353 15.92 -4.30 -15.72
C SER A 353 16.38 -2.85 -15.91
N GLY A 354 17.36 -2.42 -15.12
CA GLY A 354 17.83 -1.05 -15.10
C GLY A 354 18.67 -0.77 -13.87
N HIS A 355 18.90 0.52 -13.57
CA HIS A 355 19.62 0.92 -12.38
C HIS A 355 18.74 0.76 -11.13
N GLY A 356 19.39 0.40 -10.03
CA GLY A 356 18.89 0.63 -8.68
C GLY A 356 19.71 1.70 -7.98
N ALA A 357 19.13 2.30 -6.95
CA ALA A 357 19.82 3.23 -6.07
C ALA A 357 19.39 2.99 -4.62
N THR A 358 20.12 3.62 -3.70
CA THR A 358 19.73 3.77 -2.31
C THR A 358 19.67 5.26 -2.00
N ILE A 359 18.55 5.70 -1.43
CA ILE A 359 18.36 7.10 -1.03
C ILE A 359 18.43 7.16 0.51
N PRO A 360 19.32 7.98 1.10
CA PRO A 360 19.28 8.29 2.52
C PRO A 360 18.00 9.04 2.82
N GLU A 361 17.28 8.60 3.84
CA GLU A 361 16.06 9.25 4.24
C GLU A 361 16.17 9.82 5.63
N TYR A 362 15.48 10.94 5.80
CA TYR A 362 15.39 11.62 7.08
C TYR A 362 14.38 10.92 7.99
N GLY A 363 14.69 10.97 9.28
CA GLY A 363 13.85 10.57 10.40
C GLY A 363 13.01 11.73 10.94
N GLU A 364 12.26 11.44 12.01
CA GLU A 364 11.41 12.42 12.73
C GLU A 364 12.22 13.62 13.26
N ASN A 365 13.51 13.40 13.52
CA ASN A 365 14.43 14.42 14.03
C ASN A 365 15.09 15.24 12.91
N LEU A 366 14.66 15.07 11.65
CA LEU A 366 15.28 15.70 10.47
C LEU A 366 16.77 15.32 10.28
N GLU A 367 17.17 14.18 10.84
CA GLU A 367 18.48 13.57 10.61
C GLU A 367 18.33 12.33 9.73
N PRO A 368 19.30 12.02 8.84
CA PRO A 368 19.32 10.75 8.14
C PRO A 368 19.38 9.61 9.16
N ASP A 369 18.34 8.77 9.21
CA ASP A 369 18.22 7.66 10.16
C ASP A 369 18.02 6.29 9.50
N ARG A 370 17.80 6.27 8.19
CA ARG A 370 17.62 5.05 7.40
C ARG A 370 18.02 5.21 5.94
N LYS A 371 18.03 4.08 5.23
CA LYS A 371 18.26 3.99 3.79
C LYS A 371 17.06 3.31 3.11
N THR A 372 16.67 3.76 1.92
CA THR A 372 15.61 3.10 1.14
C THR A 372 16.14 2.68 -0.23
N GLU A 373 15.97 1.40 -0.55
CA GLU A 373 16.24 0.85 -1.88
C GLU A 373 15.16 1.33 -2.86
N THR A 374 15.58 1.78 -4.03
CA THR A 374 14.66 2.26 -5.08
C THR A 374 15.05 1.75 -6.47
N LEU A 375 14.04 1.59 -7.33
CA LEU A 375 14.27 1.48 -8.78
C LEU A 375 14.48 2.89 -9.33
N VAL A 376 15.29 3.00 -10.37
CA VAL A 376 15.68 4.27 -11.01
C VAL A 376 14.93 4.44 -12.34
N PRO A 377 13.85 5.22 -12.38
CA PRO A 377 13.21 5.64 -13.63
C PRO A 377 14.14 6.44 -14.54
N HIS A 378 13.72 6.61 -15.79
CA HIS A 378 14.42 7.45 -16.77
C HIS A 378 14.54 8.92 -16.31
N ASP A 379 13.54 9.45 -15.60
CA ASP A 379 13.47 10.82 -15.10
C ASP A 379 14.00 10.98 -13.67
N PHE A 380 14.71 9.99 -13.13
CA PHE A 380 15.25 10.02 -11.76
C PHE A 380 16.25 11.17 -11.54
N ASP A 381 16.02 11.94 -10.48
CA ASP A 381 16.80 13.11 -10.09
C ASP A 381 17.24 13.08 -8.61
N TRP A 382 17.30 11.88 -8.00
CA TRP A 382 17.56 11.68 -6.57
C TRP A 382 16.46 12.20 -5.63
N SER A 383 15.31 12.60 -6.16
CA SER A 383 14.12 12.90 -5.37
C SER A 383 13.24 11.66 -5.18
N PRO A 384 12.51 11.52 -4.05
CA PRO A 384 11.53 10.45 -3.86
C PRO A 384 10.39 10.43 -4.89
N GLU A 385 10.04 11.60 -5.46
CA GLU A 385 8.95 11.75 -6.43
C GLU A 385 9.29 11.12 -7.79
N HIS A 386 10.56 11.19 -8.20
CA HIS A 386 11.04 10.54 -9.43
C HIS A 386 11.69 9.17 -9.18
N ALA A 387 11.49 8.60 -7.98
CA ALA A 387 11.94 7.28 -7.58
C ALA A 387 10.76 6.29 -7.52
N ILE A 388 11.03 4.99 -7.65
CA ILE A 388 10.04 3.95 -7.29
C ILE A 388 10.49 3.26 -6.01
N VAL A 389 9.86 3.61 -4.89
CA VAL A 389 10.25 3.15 -3.53
C VAL A 389 9.29 2.08 -2.99
N ASP A 390 9.71 1.36 -1.92
CA ASP A 390 8.94 0.24 -1.34
C ASP A 390 7.50 0.62 -1.00
N ASP A 391 7.30 1.76 -0.32
CA ASP A 391 5.99 2.21 0.14
C ASP A 391 4.99 2.43 -1.02
N GLN A 392 5.47 2.93 -2.17
CA GLN A 392 4.63 3.15 -3.35
C GLN A 392 4.14 1.82 -3.95
N ILE A 393 5.02 0.81 -4.03
CA ILE A 393 4.63 -0.51 -4.56
C ILE A 393 3.78 -1.26 -3.52
N TYR A 394 4.13 -1.13 -2.23
CA TYR A 394 3.41 -1.72 -1.10
C TYR A 394 1.93 -1.34 -1.11
N ALA A 395 1.61 -0.06 -1.33
CA ALA A 395 0.23 0.41 -1.39
C ALA A 395 -0.61 -0.36 -2.43
N LEU A 396 0.02 -0.84 -3.51
CA LEU A 396 -0.66 -1.56 -4.59
C LEU A 396 -0.83 -3.06 -4.31
N TYR A 397 0.13 -3.72 -3.65
CA TYR A 397 0.05 -5.17 -3.44
C TYR A 397 -0.36 -5.60 -2.03
N SER A 398 -0.29 -4.73 -1.01
CA SER A 398 -0.47 -5.14 0.40
C SER A 398 -1.80 -5.86 0.67
N GLN A 399 -2.85 -5.45 -0.05
CA GLN A 399 -4.20 -5.99 0.06
C GLN A 399 -4.56 -7.07 -0.98
N LEU A 400 -3.61 -7.51 -1.82
CA LEU A 400 -3.93 -8.55 -2.81
C LEU A 400 -4.53 -9.79 -2.13
N PRO A 401 -5.52 -10.45 -2.75
CA PRO A 401 -6.01 -11.72 -2.24
C PRO A 401 -4.86 -12.69 -2.11
N TYR A 402 -4.78 -13.36 -0.98
CA TYR A 402 -3.71 -14.31 -0.68
C TYR A 402 -3.57 -15.42 -1.75
N GLY A 403 -4.66 -15.80 -2.41
CA GLY A 403 -4.62 -16.77 -3.51
C GLY A 403 -3.98 -16.26 -4.80
N THR A 404 -3.71 -14.96 -4.93
CA THR A 404 -3.02 -14.37 -6.08
C THR A 404 -1.56 -14.81 -6.09
N ARG A 405 -0.99 -15.07 -7.27
CA ARG A 405 0.42 -15.39 -7.48
C ARG A 405 1.13 -14.19 -8.11
N PHE A 406 1.77 -13.36 -7.30
CA PHE A 406 2.53 -12.21 -7.77
C PHE A 406 4.03 -12.44 -7.60
N ALA A 407 4.77 -12.37 -8.71
CA ALA A 407 6.22 -12.44 -8.74
C ALA A 407 6.83 -11.10 -9.19
N MET A 408 7.81 -10.62 -8.44
CA MET A 408 8.68 -9.50 -8.77
C MET A 408 10.07 -10.04 -9.07
N ILE A 409 10.63 -9.68 -10.23
CA ILE A 409 11.97 -10.09 -10.67
C ILE A 409 12.74 -8.80 -10.97
N LEU A 410 13.81 -8.58 -10.22
CA LEU A 410 14.56 -7.32 -10.20
C LEU A 410 16.00 -7.57 -10.63
N ASP A 411 16.36 -7.09 -11.82
CA ASP A 411 17.73 -7.13 -12.36
C ASP A 411 18.38 -5.74 -12.27
N CYS A 412 18.71 -5.36 -11.04
CA CYS A 412 19.31 -4.08 -10.65
C CYS A 412 20.20 -4.26 -9.40
N CYS A 413 21.02 -3.27 -9.07
CA CYS A 413 21.80 -3.20 -7.82
C CYS A 413 21.47 -1.92 -7.06
N HIS A 414 21.35 -2.03 -5.73
CA HIS A 414 21.11 -0.88 -4.85
C HIS A 414 22.37 -0.39 -4.12
N SER A 415 23.48 -1.10 -4.30
CA SER A 415 24.70 -0.95 -3.50
C SER A 415 25.58 0.25 -3.89
N GLY A 416 25.29 0.92 -5.02
CA GLY A 416 26.22 1.88 -5.64
C GLY A 416 27.56 1.22 -6.02
N GLY A 417 28.30 1.79 -6.97
CA GLY A 417 29.62 1.26 -7.31
C GLY A 417 30.35 2.07 -8.35
N MET A 418 31.61 2.42 -8.09
CA MET A 418 32.48 3.02 -9.10
C MET A 418 32.75 2.02 -10.23
N HIS A 419 32.36 2.39 -11.46
CA HIS A 419 32.81 1.70 -12.66
C HIS A 419 34.33 1.85 -12.77
N ARG A 420 35.06 0.73 -12.80
CA ARG A 420 36.43 0.74 -13.32
C ARG A 420 36.36 0.90 -14.83
N GLN A 421 37.10 1.85 -15.41
CA GLN A 421 37.19 1.97 -16.87
C GLN A 421 37.62 0.62 -17.48
N GLY A 422 36.84 0.13 -18.44
CA GLY A 422 37.07 -1.17 -19.10
C GLY A 422 36.49 -2.40 -18.38
N GLY A 423 35.86 -2.25 -17.20
CA GLY A 423 35.17 -3.33 -16.51
C GLY A 423 33.72 -3.55 -17.00
N PRO A 424 33.05 -4.64 -16.58
CA PRO A 424 31.65 -4.89 -16.92
C PRO A 424 30.74 -3.75 -16.42
N ARG A 425 29.76 -3.32 -17.24
CA ARG A 425 28.79 -2.30 -16.84
C ARG A 425 27.95 -2.79 -15.66
N VAL A 426 27.76 -1.93 -14.67
CA VAL A 426 27.06 -2.19 -13.41
C VAL A 426 25.69 -1.54 -13.44
N ARG A 427 24.68 -2.24 -12.92
CA ARG A 427 23.28 -1.79 -12.90
C ARG A 427 22.88 -1.05 -11.62
N GLY A 428 23.71 -0.11 -11.19
CA GLY A 428 23.45 0.75 -10.02
C GLY A 428 24.01 2.15 -10.24
N LEU A 429 23.40 3.17 -9.61
CA LEU A 429 23.90 4.54 -9.66
C LEU A 429 24.75 4.89 -8.44
N THR A 430 25.79 5.68 -8.66
CA THR A 430 26.55 6.33 -7.58
C THR A 430 25.86 7.63 -7.18
N PRO A 431 25.58 7.83 -5.88
CA PRO A 431 25.01 9.09 -5.39
C PRO A 431 25.92 10.29 -5.67
N PRO A 432 25.35 11.46 -6.03
CA PRO A 432 26.10 12.71 -6.08
C PRO A 432 26.63 13.05 -4.68
N ASP A 433 27.65 13.91 -4.62
CA ASP A 433 28.40 14.15 -3.38
C ASP A 433 27.52 14.73 -2.26
N ASP A 434 26.52 15.55 -2.57
CA ASP A 434 25.57 16.10 -1.60
C ASP A 434 24.64 15.04 -1.00
N VAL A 435 24.28 14.01 -1.76
CA VAL A 435 23.50 12.86 -1.27
C VAL A 435 24.40 11.93 -0.48
N ARG A 436 25.60 11.63 -0.98
CA ARG A 436 26.58 10.76 -0.31
C ARG A 436 26.98 11.33 1.06
N HIS A 437 27.12 12.66 1.16
CA HIS A 437 27.44 13.33 2.42
C HIS A 437 26.39 13.08 3.51
N ARG A 438 25.12 12.81 3.16
CA ARG A 438 24.05 12.49 4.13
C ARG A 438 24.29 11.14 4.80
N GLU A 439 25.07 10.25 4.18
CA GLU A 439 25.47 8.96 4.75
C GLU A 439 26.72 9.05 5.64
N LEU A 440 27.32 10.23 5.75
CA LEU A 440 28.51 10.47 6.55
C LEU A 440 28.17 11.26 7.82
N GLU A 441 29.04 11.13 8.81
CA GLU A 441 29.07 11.96 10.01
C GLU A 441 30.51 12.39 10.33
N TRP A 442 30.68 13.57 10.92
CA TRP A 442 31.99 14.05 11.35
C TRP A 442 32.38 13.35 12.66
N SER A 443 33.41 12.50 12.62
CA SER A 443 33.99 11.89 13.81
C SER A 443 35.00 12.84 14.43
N ARG A 444 34.62 13.48 15.54
CA ARG A 444 35.54 14.35 16.30
C ARG A 444 36.75 13.60 16.88
N SER A 445 36.60 12.32 17.19
CA SER A 445 37.70 11.51 17.74
C SER A 445 38.73 11.11 16.68
N LEU A 446 38.31 11.00 15.42
CA LEU A 446 39.16 10.64 14.30
C LEU A 446 39.54 11.83 13.41
N ASP A 447 38.96 13.01 13.65
CA ASP A 447 39.13 14.23 12.86
C ASP A 447 38.86 14.01 11.36
N MET A 448 37.83 13.22 11.05
CA MET A 448 37.48 12.85 9.68
C MET A 448 36.00 12.51 9.53
N TRP A 449 35.52 12.53 8.27
CA TRP A 449 34.22 12.00 7.90
C TRP A 449 34.24 10.46 7.94
N VAL A 450 33.28 9.87 8.64
CA VAL A 450 33.09 8.43 8.72
C VAL A 450 31.67 8.07 8.28
N GLU A 451 31.41 6.78 8.01
CA GLU A 451 30.05 6.31 7.77
C GLU A 451 29.18 6.54 9.01
N ARG A 452 27.99 7.09 8.80
CA ARG A 452 27.03 7.40 9.86
C ARG A 452 26.60 6.14 10.60
N GLY A 453 26.48 6.24 11.93
CA GLY A 453 25.84 5.21 12.73
C GLY A 453 24.32 5.23 12.55
N TRP A 454 23.75 4.14 12.03
CA TRP A 454 22.31 4.04 11.79
C TRP A 454 21.59 3.25 12.90
N ARG A 455 20.35 3.64 13.25
CA ARG A 455 19.51 2.88 14.19
C ARG A 455 18.72 1.79 13.46
N PRO A 456 18.68 0.54 13.96
CA PRO A 456 17.88 -0.53 13.34
C PRO A 456 16.39 -0.17 13.25
N LEU A 457 15.80 -0.29 12.05
CA LEU A 457 14.42 0.10 11.75
C LEU A 457 13.37 -0.70 12.54
N ASN A 458 13.67 -1.95 12.88
CA ASN A 458 12.84 -2.76 13.77
C ASN A 458 13.67 -3.87 14.44
N GLY A 459 14.33 -3.54 15.54
CA GLY A 459 15.13 -4.52 16.30
C GLY A 459 14.33 -5.69 16.88
N LYS A 460 13.00 -5.53 17.04
CA LYS A 460 12.09 -6.55 17.61
C LYS A 460 11.37 -7.39 16.55
N PHE A 461 11.66 -7.18 15.27
CA PHE A 461 10.98 -7.86 14.15
C PHE A 461 11.15 -9.40 14.20
N SER A 462 12.37 -9.86 14.46
CA SER A 462 12.68 -11.27 14.65
C SER A 462 13.99 -11.43 15.42
N SER A 463 14.06 -12.45 16.27
CA SER A 463 15.31 -12.87 16.90
C SER A 463 16.27 -13.56 15.95
N ASP A 464 15.84 -13.99 14.76
CA ASP A 464 16.69 -14.58 13.73
C ASP A 464 17.39 -13.48 12.90
N PRO A 465 18.73 -13.33 12.98
CA PRO A 465 19.47 -12.32 12.21
C PRO A 465 19.30 -12.49 10.70
N LYS A 466 19.13 -13.73 10.20
CA LYS A 466 18.93 -13.98 8.76
C LYS A 466 17.56 -13.47 8.32
N ALA A 467 16.53 -13.68 9.15
CA ALA A 467 15.20 -13.13 8.88
C ALA A 467 15.22 -11.60 8.90
N ARG A 468 15.91 -10.96 9.86
CA ARG A 468 16.06 -9.49 9.85
C ARG A 468 16.81 -9.00 8.62
N ALA A 469 17.93 -9.62 8.25
CA ALA A 469 18.69 -9.22 7.06
C ALA A 469 17.89 -9.39 5.77
N ALA A 470 17.04 -10.41 5.72
CA ALA A 470 16.10 -10.63 4.63
C ALA A 470 14.94 -9.63 4.57
N PHE A 471 14.75 -8.74 5.54
CA PHE A 471 13.72 -7.69 5.51
C PHE A 471 14.28 -6.26 5.59
N PHE A 472 15.40 -6.07 6.30
CA PHE A 472 15.99 -4.76 6.62
C PHE A 472 17.44 -4.59 6.18
N GLY A 473 17.99 -5.57 5.46
CA GLY A 473 19.41 -5.59 5.12
C GLY A 473 20.31 -6.00 6.29
N GLN A 474 21.58 -6.27 6.00
CA GLN A 474 22.58 -6.76 6.96
C GLN A 474 22.78 -5.78 8.12
N ASP A 475 22.76 -4.49 7.80
CA ASP A 475 22.96 -3.42 8.77
C ASP A 475 21.65 -3.11 9.53
N GLY A 476 20.51 -3.64 9.07
CA GLY A 476 19.20 -3.53 9.72
C GLY A 476 18.51 -2.18 9.54
N VAL A 477 19.02 -1.35 8.63
CA VAL A 477 18.63 0.07 8.44
C VAL A 477 18.11 0.38 7.04
N SER A 478 17.99 -0.65 6.20
CA SER A 478 17.56 -0.54 4.81
C SER A 478 16.11 -0.96 4.66
N THR A 479 15.25 -0.08 4.15
CA THR A 479 13.94 -0.49 3.61
C THR A 479 14.18 -1.13 2.26
N ARG A 480 13.99 -2.46 2.19
CA ARG A 480 14.27 -3.24 0.97
C ARG A 480 13.03 -3.41 0.13
N LEU A 481 13.19 -3.34 -1.19
CA LEU A 481 12.06 -3.22 -2.12
C LEU A 481 11.15 -4.46 -2.14
N GLY A 482 9.83 -4.25 -2.10
CA GLY A 482 8.77 -5.24 -2.18
C GLY A 482 8.49 -6.00 -0.87
N ARG A 483 9.12 -5.63 0.25
CA ARG A 483 9.10 -6.45 1.48
C ARG A 483 8.06 -6.03 2.50
N ALA A 484 7.48 -4.83 2.34
CA ALA A 484 6.50 -4.29 3.29
C ALA A 484 7.02 -4.26 4.74
N SER A 485 8.34 -4.13 4.91
CA SER A 485 9.01 -4.39 6.19
C SER A 485 8.55 -3.44 7.29
N LEU A 486 8.31 -2.16 6.94
CA LEU A 486 7.86 -1.13 7.88
C LEU A 486 6.41 -1.33 8.34
N VAL A 487 5.57 -1.95 7.50
CA VAL A 487 4.15 -2.13 7.80
C VAL A 487 3.88 -3.44 8.55
N ARG A 488 4.87 -4.33 8.61
CA ARG A 488 4.91 -5.47 9.53
C ARG A 488 5.66 -5.09 10.82
N SER A 489 5.15 -4.08 11.52
CA SER A 489 5.81 -3.47 12.68
C SER A 489 5.71 -4.29 13.98
N ARG A 490 4.75 -5.21 14.08
CA ARG A 490 4.50 -5.99 15.31
C ARG A 490 5.75 -6.76 15.79
N PRO A 491 6.06 -6.73 17.10
CA PRO A 491 7.08 -7.58 17.71
C PRO A 491 6.89 -9.07 17.41
N GLU A 492 7.99 -9.82 17.35
CA GLU A 492 7.97 -11.23 16.97
C GLU A 492 7.09 -12.11 17.88
N ASP A 493 7.12 -11.87 19.19
CA ASP A 493 6.36 -12.61 20.18
C ASP A 493 4.84 -12.41 20.01
N GLU A 494 4.42 -11.18 19.74
CA GLU A 494 3.04 -10.84 19.41
C GLU A 494 2.63 -11.49 18.09
N TYR A 495 3.45 -11.37 17.04
CA TYR A 495 3.18 -11.99 15.75
C TYR A 495 3.02 -13.52 15.89
N LYS A 496 3.88 -14.18 16.66
CA LYS A 496 3.80 -15.63 16.92
C LYS A 496 2.56 -16.01 17.74
N ARG A 497 2.19 -15.21 18.74
CA ARG A 497 0.96 -15.39 19.54
C ARG A 497 -0.27 -15.32 18.65
N GLU A 498 -0.35 -14.31 17.79
CA GLU A 498 -1.45 -14.10 16.88
C GLU A 498 -1.53 -15.20 15.80
N LYS A 499 -0.38 -15.59 15.23
CA LYS A 499 -0.31 -16.70 14.28
C LYS A 499 -0.83 -18.01 14.87
N ARG A 500 -0.48 -18.32 16.13
CA ARG A 500 -1.02 -19.50 16.84
C ARG A 500 -2.53 -19.42 17.02
N ARG A 501 -3.06 -18.21 17.28
CA ARG A 501 -4.49 -17.96 17.48
C ARG A 501 -5.31 -18.16 16.21
N ILE A 502 -4.85 -17.63 15.08
CA ILE A 502 -5.58 -17.70 13.80
C ILE A 502 -5.36 -19.03 13.05
N GLY A 503 -4.47 -19.88 13.54
CA GLY A 503 -4.21 -21.22 13.00
C GLY A 503 -3.62 -21.18 11.59
N SER A 504 -4.34 -21.74 10.62
CA SER A 504 -3.92 -21.84 9.22
C SER A 504 -4.22 -20.58 8.39
N ALA A 505 -4.94 -19.60 8.96
CA ALA A 505 -5.19 -18.33 8.29
C ALA A 505 -3.90 -17.53 8.12
N ARG A 506 -3.80 -16.77 7.04
CA ARG A 506 -2.63 -15.95 6.73
C ARG A 506 -2.70 -14.60 7.46
N LEU A 507 -1.58 -14.19 8.04
CA LEU A 507 -1.44 -12.96 8.84
C LEU A 507 -0.57 -11.93 8.11
N GLY A 508 -0.97 -10.67 8.18
CA GLY A 508 -0.17 -9.52 7.73
C GLY A 508 -0.41 -9.11 6.27
N PRO A 509 0.37 -8.14 5.76
CA PRO A 509 0.29 -7.75 4.36
C PRO A 509 0.63 -8.92 3.43
N TYR A 510 0.10 -8.88 2.20
CA TYR A 510 0.51 -9.80 1.15
C TYR A 510 2.01 -9.65 0.87
N LEU A 511 2.76 -10.75 0.81
CA LEU A 511 4.18 -10.77 0.45
C LEU A 511 4.33 -11.44 -0.94
N PRO A 512 4.78 -10.69 -1.98
CA PRO A 512 5.06 -11.29 -3.28
C PRO A 512 6.25 -12.27 -3.22
N LEU A 513 6.38 -13.06 -4.29
CA LEU A 513 7.63 -13.75 -4.58
C LEU A 513 8.61 -12.74 -5.16
N ILE A 514 9.76 -12.52 -4.54
CA ILE A 514 10.76 -11.55 -5.00
C ILE A 514 12.02 -12.32 -5.38
N ILE A 515 12.53 -12.06 -6.58
CA ILE A 515 13.80 -12.58 -7.07
C ILE A 515 14.68 -11.39 -7.43
N GLU A 516 15.86 -11.30 -6.85
CA GLU A 516 16.81 -10.22 -7.09
C GLU A 516 18.10 -10.79 -7.69
N ALA A 517 18.70 -10.06 -8.63
CA ALA A 517 19.90 -10.48 -9.34
C ALA A 517 21.14 -10.62 -8.44
N CYS A 518 21.23 -9.84 -7.37
CA CYS A 518 22.38 -9.85 -6.46
C CYS A 518 21.98 -9.67 -4.98
N GLN A 519 22.91 -9.94 -4.07
CA GLN A 519 22.75 -9.61 -2.65
C GLN A 519 23.03 -8.12 -2.38
N GLU A 520 22.73 -7.69 -1.16
CA GLU A 520 23.13 -6.40 -0.65
C GLU A 520 24.67 -6.25 -0.69
N LYS A 521 25.16 -5.05 -1.01
CA LYS A 521 26.58 -4.73 -1.21
C LYS A 521 27.25 -5.46 -2.41
N GLN A 522 26.46 -6.18 -3.22
CA GLN A 522 26.91 -6.74 -4.50
C GLN A 522 26.40 -5.91 -5.68
N LEU A 523 26.98 -6.18 -6.85
CA LEU A 523 26.63 -5.57 -8.12
C LEU A 523 26.00 -6.63 -9.04
N SER A 524 25.02 -6.20 -9.83
CA SER A 524 24.47 -6.86 -11.02
C SER A 524 25.14 -6.24 -12.25
N TYR A 525 25.45 -7.09 -13.22
CA TYR A 525 26.30 -6.73 -14.36
C TYR A 525 25.66 -7.07 -15.70
N GLU A 526 26.09 -6.35 -16.72
CA GLU A 526 25.81 -6.71 -18.10
C GLU A 526 26.69 -7.88 -18.58
N TYR A 527 26.14 -8.67 -19.50
CA TYR A 527 26.73 -9.81 -20.17
C TYR A 527 26.59 -9.64 -21.68
N ARG A 528 27.67 -9.89 -22.43
CA ARG A 528 27.65 -9.87 -23.89
C ARG A 528 27.59 -11.29 -24.45
N HIS A 529 26.56 -11.54 -25.26
CA HIS A 529 26.45 -12.74 -26.07
C HIS A 529 26.67 -12.39 -27.54
N GLY A 530 27.90 -12.58 -28.03
CA GLY A 530 28.31 -12.04 -29.32
C GLY A 530 28.25 -10.51 -29.32
N VAL A 531 27.46 -9.92 -30.21
CA VAL A 531 27.26 -8.46 -30.31
C VAL A 531 26.10 -7.94 -29.47
N THR A 532 25.33 -8.83 -28.84
CA THR A 532 24.12 -8.45 -28.10
C THR A 532 24.39 -8.42 -26.60
N SER A 533 24.06 -7.31 -25.95
CA SER A 533 24.15 -7.15 -24.49
C SER A 533 22.86 -7.61 -23.79
N TYR A 534 23.00 -8.22 -22.62
CA TYR A 534 21.95 -8.68 -21.70
C TYR A 534 22.35 -8.43 -20.26
N GLY A 535 21.46 -8.65 -19.30
CA GLY A 535 21.81 -8.82 -17.89
C GLY A 535 22.35 -10.22 -17.65
N ALA A 536 23.49 -10.36 -16.97
CA ALA A 536 24.07 -11.69 -16.76
C ALA A 536 23.11 -12.59 -15.96
N PHE A 537 22.42 -12.03 -14.97
CA PHE A 537 21.39 -12.73 -14.20
C PHE A 537 20.22 -13.14 -15.09
N THR A 538 19.57 -12.18 -15.76
CA THR A 538 18.39 -12.45 -16.59
C THR A 538 18.69 -13.47 -17.68
N TYR A 539 19.80 -13.31 -18.40
CA TYR A 539 20.22 -14.24 -19.44
C TYR A 539 20.45 -15.64 -18.89
N SER A 540 21.21 -15.75 -17.79
CA SER A 540 21.49 -17.03 -17.13
C SER A 540 20.22 -17.73 -16.63
N MET A 541 19.31 -16.98 -16.01
CA MET A 541 18.05 -17.50 -15.48
C MET A 541 17.15 -18.03 -16.60
N CYS A 542 16.99 -17.28 -17.69
CA CYS A 542 16.16 -17.70 -18.82
C CYS A 542 16.69 -18.97 -19.49
N LEU A 543 18.01 -19.10 -19.62
CA LEU A 543 18.62 -20.32 -20.17
C LEU A 543 18.43 -21.54 -19.26
N GLU A 544 18.64 -21.39 -17.95
CA GLU A 544 18.43 -22.49 -16.99
C GLU A 544 16.97 -22.92 -16.94
N LEU A 545 16.05 -21.97 -17.04
CA LEU A 545 14.62 -22.24 -17.07
C LEU A 545 14.21 -23.01 -18.34
N ARG A 546 14.64 -22.56 -19.52
CA ARG A 546 14.36 -23.26 -20.80
C ARG A 546 14.96 -24.67 -20.83
N ALA A 547 16.14 -24.85 -20.24
CA ALA A 547 16.78 -26.15 -20.13
C ALA A 547 16.05 -27.12 -19.18
N ARG A 548 15.17 -26.63 -18.30
CA ARG A 548 14.60 -27.40 -17.18
C ARG A 548 13.08 -27.20 -17.06
N LYS A 549 12.32 -28.01 -17.78
CA LYS A 549 10.84 -27.96 -17.82
C LYS A 549 10.12 -28.10 -16.46
N ARG A 550 10.75 -28.68 -15.44
CA ARG A 550 10.11 -28.92 -14.12
C ARG A 550 11.02 -28.48 -12.98
N ILE A 551 11.18 -27.17 -12.82
CA ILE A 551 12.02 -26.59 -11.77
C ILE A 551 11.18 -25.73 -10.81
N SER A 552 11.56 -25.71 -9.52
CA SER A 552 11.00 -24.77 -8.54
C SER A 552 11.72 -23.43 -8.59
N PHE A 553 11.09 -22.37 -8.06
CA PHE A 553 11.76 -21.05 -8.00
C PHE A 553 13.07 -21.09 -7.21
N GLU A 554 13.11 -21.76 -6.05
CA GLU A 554 14.34 -21.93 -5.26
C GLU A 554 15.43 -22.65 -6.05
N SER A 555 15.08 -23.73 -6.76
CA SER A 555 16.04 -24.46 -7.57
C SER A 555 16.52 -23.65 -8.76
N LEU A 556 15.63 -22.87 -9.40
CA LEU A 556 15.99 -21.99 -10.52
C LEU A 556 17.03 -20.96 -10.10
N VAL A 557 16.83 -20.29 -8.96
CA VAL A 557 17.79 -19.31 -8.42
C VAL A 557 19.11 -19.98 -8.07
N LYS A 558 19.08 -21.19 -7.50
CA LYS A 558 20.30 -21.97 -7.18
C LYS A 558 21.12 -22.32 -8.43
N VAL A 559 20.48 -22.84 -9.49
CA VAL A 559 21.20 -23.20 -10.72
C VAL A 559 21.67 -21.97 -11.50
N THR A 560 20.90 -20.88 -11.45
CA THR A 560 21.29 -19.58 -12.03
C THR A 560 22.56 -19.05 -11.36
N ARG A 561 22.63 -19.10 -10.02
CA ARG A 561 23.84 -18.73 -9.28
C ARG A 561 25.04 -19.58 -9.68
N ALA A 562 24.86 -20.90 -9.82
CA ALA A 562 25.93 -21.79 -10.25
C ALA A 562 26.42 -21.47 -11.68
N ARG A 563 25.53 -21.03 -12.57
CA ARG A 563 25.89 -20.57 -13.91
C ARG A 563 26.66 -19.26 -13.88
N LEU A 564 26.20 -18.27 -13.11
CA LEU A 564 26.90 -16.99 -12.95
C LEU A 564 28.33 -17.17 -12.42
N ALA A 565 28.52 -18.05 -11.44
CA ALA A 565 29.84 -18.37 -10.92
C ALA A 565 30.76 -19.01 -11.99
N LYS A 566 30.22 -19.85 -12.89
CA LYS A 566 30.98 -20.41 -14.03
C LYS A 566 31.33 -19.37 -15.09
N LEU A 567 30.55 -18.29 -15.17
CA LEU A 567 30.81 -17.13 -16.02
C LEU A 567 31.67 -16.08 -15.29
N GLU A 568 32.26 -16.42 -14.14
CA GLU A 568 33.14 -15.57 -13.34
C GLU A 568 32.47 -14.28 -12.82
N TYR A 569 31.14 -14.28 -12.70
CA TYR A 569 30.41 -13.20 -12.05
C TYR A 569 30.23 -13.45 -10.55
N GLU A 570 30.54 -12.44 -9.73
CA GLU A 570 30.40 -12.49 -8.27
C GLU A 570 28.95 -12.34 -7.77
N GLN A 571 28.03 -11.95 -8.65
CA GLN A 571 26.61 -11.75 -8.33
C GLN A 571 25.97 -13.04 -7.82
N GLN A 572 25.30 -12.93 -6.67
CA GLN A 572 24.57 -14.04 -6.05
C GLN A 572 23.07 -13.74 -6.02
N PRO A 573 22.29 -14.27 -6.98
CA PRO A 573 20.85 -14.09 -6.99
C PRO A 573 20.20 -14.61 -5.72
N GLN A 574 19.16 -13.93 -5.26
CA GLN A 574 18.43 -14.26 -4.03
C GLN A 574 16.93 -14.33 -4.26
N ILE A 575 16.23 -15.00 -3.35
CA ILE A 575 14.79 -15.20 -3.43
C ILE A 575 14.14 -15.04 -2.05
N LEU A 576 13.07 -14.25 -2.01
CA LEU A 576 12.23 -14.03 -0.84
C LEU A 576 10.77 -14.29 -1.19
N GLY A 577 9.99 -14.71 -0.20
CA GLY A 577 8.55 -14.92 -0.36
C GLY A 577 8.05 -16.13 0.43
N PRO A 578 6.73 -16.40 0.37
CA PRO A 578 6.12 -17.53 1.06
C PRO A 578 6.79 -18.86 0.67
N ALA A 579 7.13 -19.68 1.67
CA ALA A 579 7.86 -20.93 1.45
C ALA A 579 7.14 -21.89 0.49
N GLU A 580 5.81 -21.95 0.55
CA GLU A 580 4.99 -22.73 -0.37
C GLU A 580 5.15 -22.27 -1.84
N VAL A 581 5.25 -20.97 -2.08
CA VAL A 581 5.43 -20.39 -3.43
C VAL A 581 6.86 -20.61 -3.91
N ARG A 582 7.85 -20.36 -3.04
CA ARG A 582 9.28 -20.56 -3.36
C ARG A 582 9.60 -22.00 -3.78
N ARG A 583 8.96 -22.99 -3.13
CA ARG A 583 9.10 -24.43 -3.45
C ARG A 583 8.18 -24.89 -4.58
N SER A 584 7.20 -24.09 -4.97
CA SER A 584 6.32 -24.41 -6.08
C SER A 584 7.07 -24.37 -7.41
N ARG A 585 6.53 -25.08 -8.40
CA ARG A 585 7.06 -25.07 -9.76
C ARG A 585 6.89 -23.69 -10.38
N VAL A 586 7.86 -23.31 -11.19
CA VAL A 586 7.77 -22.12 -12.03
C VAL A 586 6.62 -22.35 -13.03
N PRO A 587 5.52 -21.58 -12.96
CA PRO A 587 4.29 -21.90 -13.67
C PRO A 587 4.34 -21.61 -15.17
N TRP A 588 5.42 -20.98 -15.65
CA TRP A 588 5.64 -20.65 -17.05
C TRP A 588 6.63 -21.60 -17.75
N SER A 589 6.88 -22.79 -17.19
CA SER A 589 7.81 -23.78 -17.75
C SER A 589 7.16 -25.07 -18.25
N GLU A 590 5.84 -25.08 -18.49
CA GLU A 590 5.09 -26.31 -18.82
C GLU A 590 5.43 -26.93 -20.18
#